data_AF-A0A8X6YLN4-F1
#
_entry.id   AF-A0A8X6YLN4-F1
#
_cell.length_a   1.000
_cell.length_b   1.000
_cell.length_c   1.000
_cell.angle_alpha   90.00
_cell.angle_beta   90.00
_cell.angle_gamma   90.00
#
_symmetry.space_group_name_H-M   'P 1'
#
loop_
_entity.id
_entity.type
_entity.pdbx_description
1 polymer ?
#
loop_
_entity_poly.entity_id
_entity_poly.type
_entity_poly.pdbx_seq_one_letter_code
_entity_poly.pdbx_strand_id
1 'polypeptide(L)'
;MLNKFPLFRGENDIEQLCLVLQTLGTPSEETWPEMTELPDYNKISFPEYKAVPWEKLFPDSTNAARMLLKEFLVYPSNKRIKAEQALLHDYIFEYPTPCCECDLPKPSTNKHGFLPNIPSPELKISDKIDSITNYLKSIHFGSSNS
;
A
#
# COMPACT_ATOMS: atom_id res chain seq x y z
N MET A 1 -5.77 8.03 -7.91
CA MET A 1 -4.95 8.21 -6.70
C MET A 1 -3.54 8.68 -7.00
N LEU A 2 -2.67 8.01 -7.77
CA LEU A 2 -1.45 8.67 -8.28
C LEU A 2 -1.53 8.88 -9.80
N ASN A 3 -1.61 7.79 -10.56
CA ASN A 3 -1.66 7.88 -12.02
C ASN A 3 -3.08 7.99 -12.61
N LYS A 4 -4.11 7.89 -11.76
CA LYS A 4 -5.55 7.86 -12.15
C LYS A 4 -5.97 6.65 -13.01
N PHE A 5 -5.10 5.67 -13.22
CA PHE A 5 -5.42 4.37 -13.83
C PHE A 5 -4.90 3.20 -12.97
N PRO A 6 -5.41 1.96 -13.15
CA PRO A 6 -4.96 0.79 -12.40
C PRO A 6 -3.49 0.45 -12.68
N LEU A 7 -2.70 0.22 -11.64
CA LEU A 7 -1.27 -0.12 -11.78
C LEU A 7 -1.08 -1.48 -12.49
N PHE A 8 -1.93 -2.46 -12.15
CA PHE A 8 -1.96 -3.78 -12.75
C PHE A 8 -3.37 -3.98 -13.31
N ARG A 9 -3.48 -4.04 -14.63
CA ARG A 9 -4.76 -4.14 -15.35
C ARG A 9 -4.87 -5.46 -16.10
N GLY A 10 -4.85 -6.57 -15.36
CA GLY A 10 -5.05 -7.90 -15.95
C GLY A 10 -6.53 -8.22 -16.12
N GLU A 11 -6.89 -8.89 -17.22
CA GLU A 11 -8.28 -9.30 -17.46
C GLU A 11 -8.57 -10.71 -16.89
N ASN A 12 -7.54 -11.46 -16.52
CA ASN A 12 -7.60 -12.75 -15.84
C ASN A 12 -6.37 -12.96 -14.94
N ASP A 13 -6.36 -14.03 -14.15
CA ASP A 13 -5.31 -14.30 -13.15
C ASP A 13 -3.91 -14.44 -13.76
N ILE A 14 -3.80 -15.05 -14.95
CA ILE A 14 -2.52 -15.25 -15.64
C ILE A 14 -1.98 -13.91 -16.15
N GLU A 15 -2.83 -13.11 -16.79
CA GLU A 15 -2.48 -11.76 -17.22
C GLU A 15 -2.12 -10.84 -16.05
N GLN A 16 -2.86 -10.94 -14.95
CA GLN A 16 -2.60 -10.19 -13.73
C GLN A 16 -1.21 -10.53 -13.15
N LEU A 17 -0.87 -11.81 -13.06
CA LEU A 17 0.46 -12.26 -12.64
C LEU A 17 1.55 -11.75 -13.58
N CYS A 18 1.35 -11.87 -14.89
CA CYS A 18 2.28 -11.37 -15.90
C CYS A 18 2.55 -9.87 -15.73
N LEU A 19 1.51 -9.06 -15.52
CA LEU A 19 1.63 -7.61 -15.33
C LEU A 19 2.36 -7.25 -14.03
N VAL A 20 2.12 -7.99 -12.95
CA VAL A 20 2.85 -7.80 -11.69
C VAL A 20 4.34 -8.07 -11.90
N LEU A 21 4.70 -9.19 -12.54
CA LEU A 21 6.11 -9.52 -12.84
C LEU A 21 6.75 -8.52 -13.80
N GLN A 22 6.05 -8.08 -14.84
CA GLN A 22 6.55 -7.05 -15.77
C GLN A 22 6.84 -5.72 -15.08
N THR A 23 6.04 -5.38 -14.07
CA THR A 23 6.14 -4.10 -13.36
C THR A 23 7.17 -4.15 -12.25
N LEU A 24 7.11 -5.18 -11.38
CA LEU A 24 7.94 -5.31 -10.18
C LEU A 24 9.25 -6.10 -10.43
N GLY A 25 9.37 -6.74 -11.60
CA GLY A 25 10.45 -7.66 -11.93
C GLY A 25 10.15 -9.09 -11.48
N THR A 26 10.81 -10.08 -12.09
CA THR A 26 10.67 -11.47 -11.67
C THR A 26 11.40 -11.68 -10.34
N PRO A 27 10.73 -12.21 -9.29
CA PRO A 27 11.39 -12.53 -8.04
C PRO A 27 12.41 -13.66 -8.24
N SER A 28 13.42 -13.65 -7.39
CA SER A 28 14.46 -14.68 -7.29
C SER A 28 14.35 -15.41 -5.95
N GLU A 29 15.01 -16.56 -5.82
CA GLU A 29 15.10 -17.28 -4.54
C GLU A 29 15.75 -16.43 -3.43
N GLU A 30 16.54 -15.42 -3.77
CA GLU A 30 17.09 -14.46 -2.80
C GLU A 30 16.02 -13.50 -2.27
N THR A 31 15.14 -13.02 -3.15
CA THR A 31 14.12 -12.02 -2.79
C THR A 31 12.86 -12.65 -2.19
N TRP A 32 12.46 -13.83 -2.70
CA TRP A 32 11.34 -14.63 -2.22
C TRP A 32 11.67 -16.13 -2.18
N PRO A 33 12.40 -16.60 -1.15
CA PRO A 33 12.83 -18.00 -1.04
C PRO A 33 11.68 -19.02 -1.10
N GLU A 34 10.56 -18.68 -0.47
CA GLU A 34 9.40 -19.58 -0.33
C GLU A 34 8.52 -19.62 -1.59
N MET A 35 8.89 -18.93 -2.67
CA MET A 35 8.07 -18.88 -3.90
C MET A 35 7.89 -20.25 -4.55
N THR A 36 8.90 -21.12 -4.44
CA THR A 36 8.90 -22.46 -5.03
C THR A 36 7.97 -23.44 -4.30
N GLU A 37 7.58 -23.11 -3.07
CA GLU A 37 6.67 -23.90 -2.23
C GLU A 37 5.19 -23.59 -2.52
N LEU A 38 4.90 -22.57 -3.34
CA LEU A 38 3.52 -22.20 -3.65
C LEU A 38 2.84 -23.27 -4.50
N PRO A 39 1.56 -23.62 -4.22
CA PRO A 39 0.86 -24.74 -4.86
C PRO A 39 0.84 -24.74 -6.40
N ASP A 40 0.90 -23.55 -7.02
CA ASP A 40 0.77 -23.37 -8.46
C ASP A 40 2.05 -22.88 -9.15
N TYR A 41 3.16 -22.70 -8.42
CA TYR A 41 4.39 -22.09 -8.94
C TYR A 41 4.91 -22.75 -10.22
N ASN A 42 4.97 -24.08 -10.25
CA ASN A 42 5.52 -24.84 -11.37
C ASN A 42 4.50 -25.16 -12.49
N LYS A 43 3.29 -24.60 -12.43
CA LYS A 43 2.23 -24.90 -13.42
C LYS A 43 2.30 -24.00 -14.65
N ILE A 44 2.87 -22.79 -14.50
CA ILE A 44 2.94 -21.77 -15.54
C ILE A 44 4.32 -21.12 -15.48
N SER A 45 4.99 -21.00 -16.63
CA SER A 45 6.26 -20.30 -16.73
C SER A 45 6.05 -18.94 -17.38
N PHE A 46 6.58 -17.89 -16.74
CA PHE A 46 6.66 -16.54 -17.31
C PHE A 46 8.09 -16.23 -17.74
N PRO A 47 8.31 -15.32 -18.71
CA PRO A 47 9.63 -14.78 -18.98
C PRO A 47 10.21 -14.06 -17.76
N GLU A 48 11.53 -13.93 -17.72
CA GLU A 48 12.18 -13.06 -16.75
C GLU A 48 12.01 -11.58 -17.15
N TYR A 49 11.60 -10.76 -16.18
CA TYR A 49 11.41 -9.33 -16.34
C TYR A 49 12.30 -8.54 -15.39
N LYS A 50 12.85 -7.44 -15.88
CA LYS A 50 13.50 -6.44 -15.03
C LYS A 50 12.44 -5.51 -14.44
N ALA A 51 12.60 -5.16 -13.17
CA ALA A 51 11.72 -4.21 -12.51
C ALA A 51 11.69 -2.85 -13.22
N VAL A 52 10.50 -2.27 -13.37
CA VAL A 52 10.35 -0.91 -13.87
C VAL A 52 10.75 0.07 -12.75
N PRO A 53 11.60 1.07 -13.03
CA PRO A 53 11.93 2.09 -12.03
C PRO A 53 10.67 2.80 -11.50
N TRP A 54 10.60 3.00 -10.19
CA TRP A 54 9.42 3.60 -9.54
C TRP A 54 9.20 5.05 -9.96
N GLU A 55 10.26 5.76 -10.30
CA GLU A 55 10.23 7.11 -10.86
C GLU A 55 9.55 7.12 -12.23
N LYS A 56 9.63 6.03 -13.00
CA LYS A 56 8.92 5.87 -14.26
C LYS A 56 7.47 5.48 -14.06
N LEU A 57 7.18 4.68 -13.03
CA LEU A 57 5.80 4.29 -12.69
C LEU A 57 5.00 5.45 -12.12
N PHE A 58 5.60 6.29 -11.28
CA PHE A 58 4.93 7.39 -10.59
C PHE A 58 5.76 8.68 -10.68
N PRO A 59 5.88 9.29 -11.87
CA PRO A 59 6.77 10.44 -12.10
C PRO A 59 6.41 11.66 -11.25
N ASP A 60 5.12 11.85 -10.96
CA ASP A 60 4.61 13.01 -10.21
C ASP A 60 4.57 12.80 -8.69
N SER A 61 5.05 11.65 -8.20
CA SER A 61 5.05 11.34 -6.77
C SER A 61 6.30 11.87 -6.06
N THR A 62 6.24 12.02 -4.74
CA THR A 62 7.44 12.31 -3.93
C THR A 62 8.28 11.05 -3.73
N ASN A 63 9.54 11.22 -3.30
CA ASN A 63 10.38 10.07 -3.00
C ASN A 63 9.83 9.26 -1.82
N ALA A 64 9.36 9.92 -0.74
CA ALA A 64 8.81 9.22 0.41
C ALA A 64 7.54 8.43 0.03
N ALA A 65 6.70 8.95 -0.87
CA ALA A 65 5.56 8.22 -1.41
C ALA A 65 6.00 6.94 -2.13
N ARG A 66 7.03 7.01 -2.99
CA ARG A 66 7.59 5.85 -3.69
C ARG A 66 8.23 4.85 -2.74
N MET A 67 8.91 5.31 -1.69
CA MET A 67 9.50 4.43 -0.67
C MET A 67 8.40 3.65 0.07
N LEU A 68 7.34 4.32 0.51
CA LEU A 68 6.22 3.64 1.15
C LEU A 68 5.56 2.61 0.22
N LEU A 69 5.39 2.96 -1.07
CA LEU A 69 4.86 2.02 -2.08
C LEU A 69 5.75 0.79 -2.27
N LYS A 70 7.08 0.96 -2.27
CA LYS A 70 8.04 -0.15 -2.35
C LYS A 70 7.86 -1.12 -1.19
N GLU A 71 7.58 -0.63 0.01
CA GLU A 71 7.39 -1.49 1.20
C GLU A 71 6.02 -2.18 1.24
N PHE A 72 5.00 -1.59 0.58
CA PHE A 72 3.71 -2.26 0.37
C PHE A 72 3.77 -3.35 -0.71
N LEU A 73 4.46 -3.08 -1.81
CA LEU A 73 4.44 -3.92 -3.01
C LEU A 73 5.66 -4.86 -3.07
N VAL A 74 5.82 -5.64 -2.01
CA VAL A 74 6.81 -6.74 -1.92
C VAL A 74 6.13 -8.10 -2.09
N TYR A 75 6.89 -9.03 -2.67
CA TYR A 75 6.43 -10.40 -2.95
C TYR A 75 6.16 -11.22 -1.68
N PRO A 76 7.11 -11.38 -0.74
CA PRO A 76 6.85 -12.15 0.46
C PRO A 76 5.91 -11.36 1.38
N SER A 77 4.73 -11.92 1.65
CA SER A 77 3.70 -11.25 2.43
C SER A 77 4.15 -10.90 3.85
N ASN A 78 5.01 -11.73 4.45
CA ASN A 78 5.62 -11.52 5.76
C ASN A 78 6.63 -10.35 5.81
N LYS A 79 7.18 -9.92 4.67
CA LYS A 79 8.08 -8.76 4.57
C LYS A 79 7.35 -7.45 4.28
N ARG A 80 6.05 -7.50 4.00
CA ARG A 80 5.25 -6.29 3.70
C ARG A 80 5.12 -5.42 4.95
N ILE A 81 5.26 -4.10 4.78
CA ILE A 81 5.08 -3.14 5.87
C ILE A 81 3.69 -3.30 6.50
N LYS A 82 3.65 -3.31 7.85
CA LYS A 82 2.39 -3.35 8.59
C LYS A 82 1.73 -1.98 8.63
N ALA A 83 0.41 -1.97 8.85
CA ALA A 83 -0.34 -0.72 8.92
C ALA A 83 0.19 0.23 10.01
N GLU A 84 0.58 -0.28 11.20
CA GLU A 84 1.11 0.58 12.27
C GLU A 84 2.44 1.23 11.88
N GLN A 85 3.29 0.49 11.17
CA GLN A 85 4.57 0.99 10.66
C GLN A 85 4.37 2.01 9.54
N ALA A 86 3.42 1.76 8.64
CA ALA A 86 3.08 2.67 7.55
C ALA A 86 2.59 4.03 8.04
N LEU A 87 1.84 4.06 9.15
CA LEU A 87 1.39 5.31 9.77
C LEU A 87 2.54 6.16 10.34
N LEU A 88 3.69 5.54 10.59
CA LEU A 88 4.90 6.21 11.07
C LEU A 88 5.90 6.53 9.96
N HIS A 89 5.61 6.18 8.71
CA HIS A 89 6.50 6.41 7.59
C HIS A 89 6.59 7.92 7.25
N ASP A 90 7.76 8.40 6.84
CA ASP A 90 8.06 9.81 6.54
C ASP A 90 7.01 10.47 5.62
N TYR A 91 6.53 9.73 4.64
CA TYR A 91 5.45 10.15 3.73
C TYR A 91 4.20 10.72 4.44
N ILE A 92 3.82 10.17 5.60
CA ILE A 92 2.63 10.62 6.35
C ILE A 92 2.83 12.03 6.94
N PHE A 93 4.08 12.41 7.20
CA PHE A 93 4.46 13.69 7.79
C PHE A 93 5.06 14.66 6.76
N GLU A 94 5.27 14.21 5.52
CA GLU A 94 5.76 15.03 4.41
C GLU A 94 4.72 16.09 4.01
N TYR A 95 5.18 17.29 3.66
CA TYR A 95 4.31 18.32 3.09
C TYR A 95 4.09 18.07 1.59
N PRO A 96 2.86 18.23 1.04
CA PRO A 96 1.65 18.72 1.71
C PRO A 96 1.04 17.69 2.64
N THR A 97 0.62 18.15 3.83
CA THR A 97 -0.12 17.31 4.77
C THR A 97 -1.48 16.91 4.20
N PRO A 98 -2.07 15.79 4.64
CA PRO A 98 -3.42 15.39 4.24
C PRO A 98 -4.42 16.54 4.38
N CYS A 99 -5.26 16.69 3.36
CA CYS A 99 -6.29 17.72 3.33
C CYS A 99 -7.38 17.44 4.38
N CYS A 100 -8.05 18.49 4.86
CA CYS A 100 -9.18 18.35 5.76
C CYS A 100 -10.31 17.59 5.05
N GLU A 101 -11.07 16.79 5.80
CA GLU A 101 -12.16 15.98 5.22
C GLU A 101 -13.21 16.83 4.49
N CYS A 102 -13.49 18.05 4.99
CA CYS A 102 -14.46 18.95 4.35
C CYS A 102 -14.03 19.44 2.97
N ASP A 103 -12.74 19.39 2.67
CA ASP A 103 -12.13 19.88 1.43
C ASP A 103 -11.92 18.76 0.39
N LEU A 104 -12.21 17.51 0.76
CA LEU A 104 -12.15 16.40 -0.17
C LEU A 104 -13.18 16.56 -1.30
N PRO A 105 -12.80 16.31 -2.56
CA PRO A 105 -13.71 16.43 -3.69
C PRO A 105 -14.84 15.41 -3.55
N LYS A 106 -16.08 15.91 -3.47
CA LYS A 106 -17.27 15.05 -3.44
C LYS A 106 -17.65 14.67 -4.87
N PRO A 107 -17.88 13.38 -5.17
CA PRO A 107 -18.36 12.98 -6.49
C PRO A 107 -19.71 13.66 -6.76
N SER A 108 -19.91 14.17 -7.98
CA SER A 108 -21.16 14.82 -8.36
C SER A 108 -22.32 13.81 -8.24
N THR A 109 -23.34 14.15 -7.48
CA THR A 109 -24.59 13.39 -7.41
C THR A 109 -25.23 13.34 -8.78
N ASN A 110 -25.09 12.22 -9.48
CA ASN A 110 -25.90 11.93 -10.66
C ASN A 110 -27.33 11.59 -10.19
N LYS A 111 -28.30 11.92 -11.05
CA LYS A 111 -29.77 11.83 -10.89
C LYS A 111 -30.32 10.43 -10.59
N HIS A 112 -29.45 9.46 -10.32
CA HIS A 112 -29.76 8.08 -9.93
C HIS A 112 -29.03 7.83 -8.61
N GLY A 113 -29.73 8.15 -7.53
CA GLY A 113 -29.22 8.33 -6.16
C GLY A 113 -28.17 7.32 -5.71
N PHE A 114 -27.21 7.84 -4.93
CA PHE A 114 -26.43 6.97 -4.06
C PHE A 114 -27.35 6.23 -3.09
N LEU A 115 -26.88 5.04 -2.73
CA LEU A 115 -27.36 4.15 -1.68
C LEU A 115 -27.82 4.95 -0.44
N PRO A 116 -28.81 4.43 0.31
CA PRO A 116 -29.31 5.09 1.52
C PRO A 116 -28.14 5.54 2.40
N ASN A 117 -28.28 6.73 2.99
CA ASN A 117 -27.32 7.34 3.89
C ASN A 117 -27.05 6.40 5.07
N ILE A 118 -26.13 5.46 4.91
CA ILE A 118 -25.57 4.69 6.02
C ILE A 118 -24.65 5.69 6.71
N PRO A 119 -24.94 6.09 7.96
CA PRO A 119 -24.04 6.98 8.69
C PRO A 119 -22.65 6.33 8.67
N SER A 120 -21.66 7.05 8.14
CA SER A 120 -20.27 6.70 8.34
C SER A 120 -20.09 6.44 9.84
N PRO A 121 -19.50 5.31 10.27
CA PRO A 121 -19.19 5.13 11.68
C PRO A 121 -18.31 6.33 12.08
N GLU A 122 -18.80 7.16 12.99
CA GLU A 122 -18.03 8.24 13.59
C GLU A 122 -16.88 7.60 14.36
N LEU A 123 -15.76 7.34 13.68
CA LEU A 123 -14.50 7.10 14.33
C LEU A 123 -14.07 8.43 14.92
N LYS A 124 -14.27 8.59 16.23
CA LYS A 124 -13.89 9.81 16.93
C LYS A 124 -12.38 9.99 16.80
N ILE A 125 -11.97 11.18 16.38
CA ILE A 125 -10.56 11.57 16.23
C ILE A 125 -9.79 11.35 17.54
N SER A 126 -10.46 11.50 18.70
CA SER A 126 -9.93 11.17 20.02
C SER A 126 -9.40 9.74 20.09
N ASP A 127 -10.15 8.78 19.56
CA ASP A 127 -9.84 7.36 19.68
C ASP A 127 -8.60 7.01 18.86
N LYS A 128 -8.37 7.73 17.76
CA LYS A 128 -7.16 7.60 16.92
C LYS A 128 -5.93 8.23 17.59
N ILE A 129 -6.07 9.41 18.20
CA ILE A 129 -5.00 10.07 18.95
C ILE A 129 -4.61 9.24 20.17
N ASP A 130 -5.58 8.70 20.90
CA ASP A 130 -5.33 7.88 22.08
C ASP A 130 -4.65 6.55 21.70
N SER A 131 -5.07 5.92 20.61
CA SER A 131 -4.43 4.70 20.09
C SER A 131 -2.98 4.95 19.67
N ILE A 132 -2.71 6.03 18.93
CA ILE A 132 -1.35 6.43 18.54
C ILE A 132 -0.51 6.79 19.78
N THR A 133 -1.07 7.55 20.71
CA THR A 133 -0.37 7.96 21.94
C THR A 133 -0.02 6.76 22.82
N ASN A 134 -0.92 5.77 22.92
CA ASN A 134 -0.67 4.54 23.69
C ASN A 134 0.38 3.66 23.03
N TYR A 135 0.39 3.58 21.69
CA TYR A 135 1.43 2.89 20.95
C TYR A 135 2.81 3.56 21.12
N LEU A 136 2.89 4.89 21.02
CA LEU A 136 4.16 5.61 21.24
C LEU A 136 4.66 5.45 22.69
N LYS A 137 3.76 5.40 23.68
CA LYS A 137 4.11 5.13 25.08
C LYS A 137 4.64 3.71 25.29
N SER A 138 4.09 2.70 24.61
CA SER A 138 4.54 1.31 24.75
C SER A 138 5.95 1.08 24.19
N ILE A 139 6.37 1.88 23.20
CA ILE A 139 7.72 1.84 22.64
C ILE A 139 8.75 2.44 23.60
N HIS A 140 8.38 3.50 24.33
CA HIS A 140 9.31 4.21 25.23
C HIS A 140 9.41 3.62 26.66
N PHE A 141 8.44 2.82 27.11
CA PHE A 141 8.45 2.21 28.46
C PHE A 141 8.93 0.76 28.54
N GLY A 142 9.36 0.16 27.41
CA GLY A 142 9.88 -1.22 27.37
C GLY A 142 11.32 -1.42 27.87
N SER A 143 12.02 -0.39 28.34
CA SER A 143 13.40 -0.50 28.84
C SER A 143 13.55 0.01 30.27
N SER A 144 12.85 -0.64 31.20
CA SER A 144 13.11 -0.54 32.63
C SER A 144 12.61 -1.80 33.34
N ASN A 145 13.27 -2.94 33.10
CA ASN A 145 13.12 -4.09 33.99
C ASN A 145 14.41 -4.25 34.81
N SER A 146 14.23 -4.08 36.12
CA SER A 146 15.06 -4.68 37.17
C SER A 146 14.90 -6.20 37.16
#